data_AF-A0A432S989-F1
#
_entry.id   AF-A0A432S989-F1
#
_cell.length_a   1.000
_cell.length_b   1.000
_cell.length_c   1.000
_cell.angle_alpha   90.00
_cell.angle_beta   90.00
_cell.angle_gamma   90.00
#
_symmetry.space_group_name_H-M   'P 1'
#
loop_
_entity.id
_entity.type
_entity.pdbx_description
1 polymer ?
#
loop_
_entity_poly.entity_id
_entity_poly.type
_entity_poly.pdbx_seq_one_letter_code
_entity_poly.pdbx_strand_id
1 'polypeptide(L)'
;MEKLGHALSDLNATGLSVSVSGPRFFLSKLDAVKLKLIKEATQNGKTRAELMASSSGSKLGKLVSARQGVIQITKPNSSEMASWGVYNTDTIDKVVKL
;
A
#
# COMPACT_ATOMS: atom_id res chain seq x y z
N MET A 1 -28.91 14.99 -4.96
CA MET A 1 -27.70 15.35 -5.73
C MET A 1 -27.84 16.71 -6.41
N GLU A 2 -28.98 17.04 -7.03
CA GLU A 2 -29.22 18.37 -7.65
C GLU A 2 -28.97 19.55 -6.72
N LYS A 3 -29.49 19.55 -5.49
CA LYS A 3 -29.32 20.66 -4.54
C LYS A 3 -27.86 20.99 -4.18
N LEU A 4 -27.00 19.97 -4.13
CA LEU A 4 -25.57 20.17 -3.85
C LEU A 4 -24.85 20.78 -5.04
N GLY A 5 -25.19 20.34 -6.27
CA GLY A 5 -24.63 20.90 -7.50
C GLY A 5 -25.01 22.38 -7.70
N HIS A 6 -26.26 22.74 -7.39
CA HIS A 6 -26.71 24.14 -7.47
C HIS A 6 -25.98 25.04 -6.45
N ALA A 7 -25.90 24.61 -5.19
CA ALA A 7 -25.21 25.38 -4.15
C ALA A 7 -23.72 25.61 -4.45
N LEU A 8 -23.04 24.63 -5.06
CA LEU A 8 -21.64 24.78 -5.48
C LEU A 8 -21.48 25.74 -6.66
N SER A 9 -22.43 25.74 -7.58
CA SER A 9 -22.44 26.65 -8.73
C SER A 9 -22.64 28.10 -8.30
N ASP A 10 -23.55 28.33 -7.35
CA ASP A 10 -23.81 29.66 -6.78
C ASP A 10 -22.58 30.20 -6.03
N LEU A 11 -21.87 29.33 -5.30
CA LEU A 11 -20.68 29.72 -4.54
C LEU A 11 -19.50 30.05 -5.47
N ASN A 12 -19.33 29.29 -6.56
CA ASN A 12 -18.33 29.59 -7.59
C ASN A 12 -18.62 30.92 -8.31
N ALA A 13 -19.91 31.26 -8.51
CA ALA A 13 -20.33 32.54 -9.10
C ALA A 13 -20.01 33.76 -8.22
N THR A 14 -19.81 33.57 -6.92
CA THR A 14 -19.36 34.62 -5.98
C THR A 14 -17.84 34.83 -5.96
N GLY A 15 -17.09 34.14 -6.84
CA GLY A 15 -15.63 34.19 -6.91
C GLY A 15 -14.92 33.26 -5.93
N LEU A 16 -15.68 32.48 -5.14
CA LEU A 16 -15.14 31.47 -4.22
C LEU A 16 -15.15 30.09 -4.90
N SER A 17 -13.99 29.66 -5.39
CA SER A 17 -13.82 28.33 -5.98
C SER A 17 -13.91 27.24 -4.91
N VAL A 18 -15.04 26.53 -4.87
CA VAL A 18 -15.27 25.39 -3.97
C VAL A 18 -15.36 24.09 -4.76
N SER A 19 -14.43 23.17 -4.51
CA SER A 19 -14.44 21.82 -5.09
C SER A 19 -14.88 20.80 -4.05
N VAL A 20 -15.83 19.94 -4.40
CA VAL A 20 -16.18 18.77 -3.58
C VAL A 20 -15.30 17.60 -3.97
N SER A 21 -14.40 17.20 -3.08
CA SER A 21 -13.73 15.90 -3.17
C SER A 21 -14.57 14.84 -2.47
N GLY A 22 -14.63 13.63 -3.05
CA GLY A 22 -15.25 12.47 -2.40
C GLY A 22 -14.57 12.07 -1.09
N PRO A 23 -15.15 11.11 -0.33
CA PRO A 23 -14.58 10.62 0.90
C PRO A 23 -13.21 9.96 0.67
N ARG A 24 -12.32 10.07 1.66
CA ARG A 24 -11.01 9.41 1.69
C ARG A 24 -10.99 8.31 2.74
N PHE A 25 -10.48 7.15 2.36
CA PHE A 25 -10.44 5.95 3.20
C PHE A 25 -9.01 5.60 3.59
N PHE A 26 -8.78 5.43 4.90
CA PHE A 26 -7.48 5.15 5.50
C PHE A 26 -7.49 3.86 6.31
N LEU A 27 -6.34 3.16 6.33
CA LEU A 27 -6.11 1.97 7.14
C LEU A 27 -5.69 2.36 8.56
N SER A 28 -6.59 2.18 9.53
CA SER A 28 -6.32 2.46 10.95
C SER A 28 -5.28 1.51 11.57
N LYS A 29 -5.23 0.26 11.12
CA LYS A 29 -4.31 -0.78 11.64
C LYS A 29 -3.08 -1.00 10.76
N LEU A 30 -2.61 0.05 10.09
CA LEU A 30 -1.55 -0.07 9.10
C LEU A 30 -0.27 -0.71 9.67
N ASP A 31 0.18 -0.29 10.85
CA ASP A 31 1.46 -0.77 11.41
C ASP A 31 1.44 -2.27 11.73
N ALA A 32 0.31 -2.78 12.24
CA ALA A 32 0.12 -4.21 12.48
C ALA A 32 0.19 -5.01 11.16
N VAL A 33 -0.43 -4.49 10.10
CA VAL A 33 -0.38 -5.11 8.76
C VAL A 33 1.05 -5.09 8.20
N LYS A 34 1.79 -3.98 8.34
CA LYS A 34 3.18 -3.86 7.89
C LYS A 34 4.07 -4.92 8.55
N LEU A 35 4.00 -5.04 9.88
CA LEU A 35 4.81 -6.01 10.62
C LEU A 35 4.50 -7.46 10.22
N LYS A 36 3.21 -7.77 10.01
CA LYS A 36 2.79 -9.08 9.52
C LYS A 36 3.39 -9.39 8.15
N LEU A 37 3.31 -8.45 7.20
CA LEU A 37 3.85 -8.63 5.85
C LEU A 37 5.37 -8.81 5.85
N ILE A 38 6.10 -8.01 6.63
CA ILE A 38 7.57 -8.13 6.74
C ILE A 38 7.94 -9.50 7.30
N LYS A 39 7.22 -9.99 8.31
CA LYS A 39 7.44 -11.33 8.88
C LYS A 39 7.23 -12.40 7.83
N GLU A 40 6.10 -12.39 7.13
CA GLU A 40 5.77 -13.38 6.10
C GLU A 40 6.77 -13.36 4.94
N ALA A 41 7.13 -12.17 4.44
CA ALA A 41 8.11 -12.02 3.37
C ALA A 41 9.51 -12.49 3.80
N THR A 42 9.93 -12.18 5.02
CA THR A 42 11.22 -12.61 5.56
C THR A 42 11.28 -14.12 5.74
N GLN A 43 10.19 -14.73 6.23
CA GLN A 43 10.07 -16.19 6.34
C GLN A 43 10.14 -16.85 4.97
N ASN A 44 9.43 -16.31 3.97
CA ASN A 44 9.50 -16.82 2.60
C ASN A 44 10.92 -16.70 2.03
N GLY A 45 11.60 -15.57 2.25
CA GLY A 45 13.00 -15.38 1.86
C GLY A 45 13.93 -16.41 2.50
N LYS A 46 13.75 -16.69 3.80
CA LYS A 46 14.51 -17.74 4.50
C LYS A 46 14.28 -19.11 3.86
N THR A 47 13.03 -19.52 3.62
CA THR A 47 12.73 -20.80 2.98
C THR A 47 13.41 -20.94 1.61
N ARG A 48 13.42 -19.86 0.81
CA ARG A 48 14.14 -19.84 -0.48
C ARG A 48 15.64 -19.98 -0.30
N ALA A 49 16.22 -19.28 0.67
CA ALA A 49 17.66 -19.37 0.96
C ALA A 49 18.07 -20.77 1.47
N GLU A 50 17.24 -21.41 2.28
CA GLU A 50 17.44 -22.80 2.73
C GLU A 50 17.41 -23.78 1.56
N LEU A 51 16.45 -23.61 0.64
CA LEU A 51 16.37 -24.41 -0.58
C LEU A 51 17.64 -24.25 -1.43
N MET A 52 18.07 -23.02 -1.70
CA MET A 52 19.29 -22.76 -2.47
C MET A 52 20.54 -23.36 -1.82
N ALA A 53 20.71 -23.17 -0.52
CA ALA A 53 21.87 -23.70 0.20
C ALA A 53 21.91 -25.23 0.15
N SER A 54 20.80 -25.89 0.49
CA SER A 54 20.71 -27.36 0.49
C SER A 54 20.90 -27.97 -0.90
N SER A 55 20.34 -27.36 -1.95
CA SER A 55 20.54 -27.80 -3.34
C SER A 55 21.99 -27.67 -3.82
N SER A 56 22.81 -26.82 -3.19
CA SER A 56 24.24 -26.66 -3.49
C SER A 56 25.17 -27.47 -2.60
N GLY A 57 24.64 -28.34 -1.72
CA GLY A 57 25.43 -29.08 -0.72
C GLY A 57 25.94 -28.24 0.45
N SER A 58 25.48 -27.00 0.56
CA SER A 58 25.85 -26.05 1.62
C SER A 58 24.77 -25.94 2.70
N LYS A 59 25.10 -25.30 3.83
CA LYS A 59 24.14 -24.99 4.90
C LYS A 59 23.87 -23.49 4.96
N LEU A 60 22.62 -23.10 5.24
CA LEU A 60 22.27 -21.70 5.45
C LEU A 60 22.93 -21.17 6.74
N GLY A 61 23.61 -20.02 6.63
CA GLY A 61 24.28 -19.34 7.74
C GLY A 61 23.41 -18.29 8.45
N LYS A 62 24.07 -17.43 9.25
CA LYS A 62 23.41 -16.30 9.92
C LYS A 62 23.03 -15.20 8.93
N LEU A 63 21.99 -14.44 9.25
CA LEU A 63 21.62 -13.25 8.49
C LEU A 63 22.74 -12.21 8.55
N VAL A 64 23.28 -11.81 7.39
CA VAL A 64 24.36 -10.81 7.28
C VAL A 64 23.80 -9.40 7.02
N SER A 65 22.76 -9.30 6.19
CA SER A 65 22.09 -8.04 5.90
C SER A 65 20.64 -8.29 5.49
N ALA A 66 19.76 -7.34 5.78
CA ALA A 66 18.39 -7.32 5.29
C ALA A 66 18.04 -5.91 4.81
N ARG A 67 17.32 -5.83 3.69
CA ARG A 67 16.75 -4.59 3.17
C ARG A 67 15.28 -4.85 2.85
N GLN A 68 14.42 -3.97 3.32
CA GLN A 68 13.00 -4.01 3.06
C GLN A 68 12.66 -2.88 2.08
N GLY A 69 11.88 -3.21 1.04
CA GLY A 69 11.48 -2.27 -0.01
C GLY A 69 10.36 -1.32 0.41
N VAL A 70 9.76 -0.61 -0.54
CA VAL A 70 8.60 0.25 -0.26
C VAL A 70 7.30 -0.53 -0.22
N ILE A 71 6.39 -0.16 0.68
CA ILE A 71 5.07 -0.78 0.75
C ILE A 71 4.12 -0.07 -0.20
N GLN A 72 3.34 -0.85 -0.94
CA GLN A 72 2.30 -0.36 -1.85
C GLN A 72 0.92 -0.70 -1.27
N ILE A 73 0.04 0.30 -1.23
CA ILE A 73 -1.35 0.19 -0.76
C ILE A 73 -2.24 0.69 -1.89
N THR A 74 -2.79 -0.25 -2.65
CA THR A 74 -3.50 0.04 -3.91
C THR A 74 -4.95 -0.41 -3.84
N LYS A 75 -5.73 -0.04 -4.87
CA LYS A 75 -7.02 -0.66 -5.14
C LYS A 75 -6.85 -2.15 -5.48
N PRO A 76 -7.90 -2.99 -5.31
CA PRO A 76 -7.90 -4.36 -5.80
C PRO A 76 -7.59 -4.41 -7.30
N ASN A 77 -6.90 -5.46 -7.75
CA ASN A 77 -6.52 -5.69 -9.15
C ASN A 77 -5.70 -4.55 -9.79
N SER A 78 -5.06 -3.70 -8.98
CA SER A 78 -4.21 -2.61 -9.48
C SER A 78 -2.76 -3.07 -9.69
N SER A 79 -2.23 -2.74 -10.87
CA SER A 79 -0.80 -2.82 -11.20
C SER A 79 0.00 -1.58 -10.80
N GLU A 80 -0.64 -0.60 -10.16
CA GLU A 80 -0.01 0.64 -9.71
C GLU A 80 1.13 0.34 -8.72
N MET A 81 2.28 0.96 -8.96
CA MET A 81 3.48 0.87 -8.13
C MET A 81 4.30 2.14 -8.32
N ALA A 82 4.93 2.61 -7.23
CA ALA A 82 5.86 3.72 -7.29
C ALA A 82 7.10 3.43 -6.43
N SER A 83 8.26 3.96 -6.83
CA SER A 83 9.52 3.76 -6.11
C SER A 83 9.49 4.31 -4.68
N TRP A 84 8.59 5.25 -4.38
CA TRP A 84 8.37 5.83 -3.06
C TRP A 84 7.16 5.23 -2.32
N GLY A 85 6.48 4.26 -2.93
CA GLY A 85 5.23 3.69 -2.40
C GLY A 85 3.97 4.36 -2.94
N VAL A 86 2.87 3.62 -2.88
CA VAL A 86 1.54 4.10 -3.25
C VAL A 86 0.64 4.01 -2.02
N TYR A 87 -0.16 5.03 -1.78
CA TYR A 87 -1.24 4.98 -0.79
C TYR A 87 -2.53 5.49 -1.42
N ASN A 88 -3.33 4.56 -1.95
CA ASN A 88 -4.61 4.93 -2.53
C ASN A 88 -5.64 5.22 -1.43
N THR A 89 -6.31 6.37 -1.50
CA THR A 89 -7.36 6.79 -0.54
C THR A 89 -8.78 6.71 -1.09
N ASP A 90 -8.98 6.31 -2.34
CA ASP A 90 -10.28 6.48 -3.01
C ASP A 90 -11.23 5.31 -2.79
N THR A 91 -10.74 4.19 -2.25
CA THR A 91 -11.52 2.95 -2.04
C THR A 91 -11.36 2.44 -0.61
N ILE A 92 -12.41 1.79 -0.12
CA ILE A 92 -12.41 1.05 1.15
C ILE A 92 -11.57 -0.22 1.01
N ASP A 93 -11.81 -1.00 -0.04
CA ASP A 93 -11.08 -2.24 -0.31
C ASP A 93 -9.66 -1.90 -0.76
N LYS A 94 -8.66 -2.49 -0.09
CA LYS A 94 -7.25 -2.22 -0.36
C LYS A 94 -6.44 -3.50 -0.40
N VAL A 95 -5.43 -3.51 -1.27
CA VAL A 95 -4.39 -4.54 -1.31
C VAL A 95 -3.10 -3.91 -0.80
N VAL A 96 -2.48 -4.57 0.18
CA VAL A 96 -1.18 -4.16 0.72
C VAL A 96 -0.13 -5.17 0.27
N LYS A 97 0.90 -4.69 -0.41
CA LYS A 97 1.98 -5.53 -0.97
C LYS A 97 3.35 -4.88 -0.74
N LEU A 98 4.38 -5.74 -0.66
CA LEU A 98 5.80 -5.37 -0.59
C LEU A 98 6.43 -5.34 -1.99
#